data_AF-A0A251XEG3-F1
#
_entry.id   AF-A0A251XEG3-F1
#
_cell.length_a   1.000
_cell.length_b   1.000
_cell.length_c   1.000
_cell.angle_alpha   90.00
_cell.angle_beta   90.00
_cell.angle_gamma   90.00
#
_symmetry.space_group_name_H-M   'P 1'
#
loop_
_entity.id
_entity.type
_entity.pdbx_description
1 polymer ?
#
loop_
_entity_poly.entity_id
_entity_poly.type
_entity_poly.pdbx_seq_one_letter_code
_entity_poly.pdbx_strand_id
1 'polypeptide(L)'
;MLDADGIHGRGEYSISFGVPFAHAKWFRGRETTTRSVSRCPDESCCRRADPEDAGRWRDRAWPSARLHAHILAPLPRGSFPGVDDRELYAFLDRHAGRDARTRGG
;
A
#
# COMPACT_ATOMS: atom_id res chain seq x y z
N MET A 1 -2.73 -38.18 -22.22
CA MET A 1 -3.02 -38.10 -20.77
C MET A 1 -2.37 -36.82 -20.31
N LEU A 2 -3.17 -35.77 -20.07
CA LEU A 2 -2.68 -34.45 -19.68
C LEU A 2 -2.47 -34.48 -18.17
N ASP A 3 -1.22 -34.43 -17.71
CA ASP A 3 -0.91 -34.19 -16.32
C ASP A 3 -1.15 -32.72 -16.01
N ALA A 4 -2.19 -32.46 -15.21
CA ALA A 4 -2.57 -31.13 -14.77
C ALA A 4 -1.59 -30.66 -13.68
N ASP A 5 -0.57 -29.92 -14.10
CA ASP A 5 0.29 -29.17 -13.19
C ASP A 5 -0.37 -27.81 -12.87
N GLY A 6 -1.35 -27.84 -11.96
CA GLY A 6 -2.02 -26.65 -11.43
C GLY A 6 -2.58 -27.03 -10.07
N ILE A 7 -2.10 -26.52 -8.95
CA ILE A 7 -1.99 -25.11 -8.58
C ILE A 7 -0.71 -24.94 -7.73
N HIS A 8 0.27 -24.17 -8.21
CA HIS A 8 1.41 -23.76 -7.38
C HIS A 8 0.99 -22.61 -6.45
N GLY A 9 1.12 -22.83 -5.13
CA GLY A 9 1.22 -21.77 -4.12
C GLY A 9 -0.07 -21.44 -3.37
N ARG A 10 -0.19 -21.93 -2.12
CA ARG A 10 -1.15 -21.47 -1.10
C ARG A 10 -0.77 -20.06 -0.61
N GLY A 11 -0.90 -19.05 -1.48
CA GLY A 11 -0.84 -17.64 -1.09
C GLY A 11 -2.25 -17.09 -0.83
N GLU A 12 -2.37 -16.06 0.01
CA GLU A 12 -3.57 -15.23 0.03
C GLU A 12 -3.55 -14.31 -1.18
N TYR A 13 -4.64 -14.28 -1.94
CA TYR A 13 -4.78 -13.44 -3.13
C TYR A 13 -5.89 -12.43 -2.91
N SER A 14 -5.66 -11.18 -3.33
CA SER A 14 -6.70 -10.18 -3.46
C SER A 14 -7.01 -9.95 -4.94
N ILE A 15 -8.30 -9.98 -5.28
CA ILE A 15 -8.77 -9.67 -6.63
C ILE A 15 -9.59 -8.39 -6.52
N SER A 16 -9.23 -7.39 -7.33
CA SER A 16 -9.95 -6.12 -7.44
C SER A 16 -10.27 -5.85 -8.90
N PHE A 17 -11.49 -5.41 -9.17
CA PHE A 17 -11.94 -5.03 -10.51
C PHE A 17 -12.84 -3.80 -10.41
N GLY A 18 -12.82 -2.97 -11.45
CA GLY A 18 -13.63 -1.75 -11.54
C GLY A 18 -14.65 -1.84 -12.66
N VAL A 19 -15.71 -1.04 -12.57
CA VAL A 19 -16.70 -0.85 -13.64
C VAL A 19 -16.86 0.64 -13.93
N PRO A 20 -17.26 1.04 -15.16
CA PRO A 20 -17.64 2.42 -15.42
C PRO A 20 -18.75 2.87 -14.46
N PHE A 21 -18.75 4.15 -14.10
CA PHE A 21 -19.67 4.67 -13.08
C PHE A 21 -21.15 4.38 -13.40
N ALA A 22 -21.56 4.43 -14.67
CA ALA A 22 -22.92 4.10 -15.12
C ALA A 22 -23.39 2.68 -14.73
N HIS A 23 -22.46 1.74 -14.53
CA HIS A 23 -22.74 0.37 -14.14
C HIS A 23 -22.60 0.11 -12.62
N ALA A 24 -22.05 1.06 -11.86
CA ALA A 24 -21.86 0.91 -10.41
C ALA A 24 -23.19 0.70 -9.64
N LYS A 25 -24.31 1.17 -10.20
CA LYS A 25 -25.66 0.98 -9.64
C LYS A 25 -26.07 -0.48 -9.41
N TRP A 26 -25.43 -1.42 -10.12
CA TRP A 26 -25.70 -2.86 -10.00
C TRP A 26 -24.91 -3.52 -8.87
N PHE A 27 -23.98 -2.81 -8.25
CA PHE A 27 -23.12 -3.34 -7.18
C PHE A 27 -23.66 -2.98 -5.80
N ARG A 28 -23.38 -3.81 -4.80
CA ARG A 28 -23.62 -3.45 -3.39
C ARG A 28 -22.80 -2.20 -3.03
N GLY A 29 -23.38 -1.34 -2.18
CA GLY A 29 -22.75 -0.06 -1.83
C GLY A 29 -23.02 1.07 -2.83
N ARG A 30 -23.93 0.89 -3.81
CA ARG A 30 -24.30 1.93 -4.80
C ARG A 30 -24.72 3.28 -4.22
N GLU A 31 -25.27 3.29 -3.00
CA GLU A 31 -25.71 4.50 -2.31
C GLU A 31 -24.55 5.25 -1.63
N THR A 32 -23.30 4.79 -1.80
CA THR A 32 -22.13 5.47 -1.24
C THR A 32 -21.99 6.88 -1.81
N THR A 33 -21.82 7.85 -0.91
CA THR A 33 -21.56 9.25 -1.24
C THR A 33 -20.07 9.53 -1.40
N THR A 34 -19.19 8.60 -1.00
CA THR A 34 -17.74 8.72 -1.14
C THR A 34 -17.36 8.67 -2.62
N ARG A 35 -16.71 9.73 -3.10
CA ARG A 35 -16.17 9.83 -4.45
C ARG A 35 -14.68 10.08 -4.38
N SER A 36 -13.93 9.43 -5.26
CA SER A 36 -12.51 9.67 -5.47
C SER A 36 -12.22 9.59 -6.96
N VAL A 37 -11.29 10.41 -7.43
CA VAL A 37 -10.84 10.44 -8.81
C VAL A 37 -9.34 10.16 -8.80
N SER A 38 -8.94 9.09 -9.48
CA SER A 38 -7.52 8.87 -9.76
C SER A 38 -7.08 9.78 -10.90
N ARG A 39 -5.89 10.36 -10.76
CA ARG A 39 -5.21 11.14 -11.81
C ARG A 39 -4.11 10.33 -12.51
N CYS A 40 -4.09 9.01 -12.32
CA CYS A 40 -3.17 8.12 -13.03
C CYS A 40 -3.31 8.33 -14.55
N PRO A 41 -2.19 8.38 -15.31
CA PRO A 41 -0.88 7.81 -14.97
C PRO A 41 0.09 8.75 -14.23
N ASP A 42 -0.32 9.95 -13.80
CA ASP A 42 0.54 10.86 -13.03
C ASP A 42 1.16 10.16 -11.81
N GLU A 43 2.48 10.19 -11.71
CA GLU A 43 3.22 9.53 -10.65
C GLU A 43 2.93 10.12 -9.27
N SER A 44 2.57 11.40 -9.20
CA SER A 44 2.16 12.06 -7.95
C SER A 44 0.81 11.54 -7.42
N CYS A 45 0.01 10.86 -8.25
CA CYS A 45 -1.30 10.35 -7.85
C CYS A 45 -1.19 9.20 -6.84
N CYS A 46 -0.34 8.20 -7.12
CA CYS A 46 -0.27 6.97 -6.32
C CYS A 46 1.12 6.36 -6.19
N ARG A 47 2.15 6.86 -6.89
CA ARG A 47 3.48 6.25 -6.89
C ARG A 47 4.51 7.02 -6.09
N ARG A 48 4.41 8.35 -6.04
CA ARG A 48 5.33 9.22 -5.30
C ARG A 48 4.65 9.82 -4.08
N ALA A 49 5.37 9.83 -2.97
CA ALA A 49 5.00 10.56 -1.78
C ALA A 49 5.08 12.07 -2.02
N ASP A 50 4.40 12.85 -1.18
CA ASP A 50 4.57 14.29 -1.18
C ASP A 50 6.06 14.64 -0.98
N PRO A 51 6.63 15.62 -1.72
CA PRO A 51 8.04 15.96 -1.61
C PRO A 51 8.49 16.33 -0.18
N GLU A 52 7.63 16.97 0.61
CA GLU A 52 7.93 17.37 1.99
C GLU A 52 8.05 16.13 2.90
N ASP A 53 7.05 15.25 2.82
CA ASP A 53 7.03 13.97 3.52
C ASP A 53 8.23 13.09 3.14
N ALA A 54 8.50 12.97 1.84
CA ALA A 54 9.62 12.21 1.32
C ALA A 54 10.98 12.78 1.77
N GLY A 55 11.13 14.11 1.79
CA GLY A 55 12.35 14.75 2.28
C GLY A 55 12.57 14.52 3.77
N ARG A 56 11.49 14.50 4.56
CA ARG A 56 11.55 14.33 6.01
C ARG A 56 11.81 12.88 6.42
N TRP A 57 11.18 11.92 5.75
CA TRP A 57 11.10 10.54 6.24
C TRP A 57 11.98 9.54 5.49
N ARG A 58 12.40 9.80 4.25
CA ARG A 58 13.20 8.84 3.45
C ARG A 58 14.43 8.30 4.18
N ASP A 59 15.15 9.16 4.89
CA ASP A 59 16.38 8.80 5.61
C ASP A 59 16.14 8.47 7.09
N ARG A 60 14.88 8.58 7.57
CA ARG A 60 14.52 8.46 8.99
C ARG A 60 13.57 7.32 9.29
N ALA A 61 12.90 6.78 8.27
CA ALA A 61 11.92 5.71 8.43
C ALA A 61 12.04 4.71 7.29
N TRP A 62 12.19 3.44 7.67
CA TRP A 62 12.19 2.32 6.74
C TRP A 62 11.28 1.20 7.28
N PRO A 63 10.37 0.65 6.46
CA PRO A 63 9.46 -0.40 6.90
C PRO A 63 10.23 -1.70 7.17
N SER A 64 10.35 -2.07 8.44
CA SER A 64 10.94 -3.34 8.86
C SER A 64 9.88 -4.21 9.56
N ALA A 65 9.35 -5.23 8.89
CA ALA A 65 8.60 -6.26 9.60
C ALA A 65 9.57 -7.25 10.26
N ARG A 66 9.30 -7.66 11.51
CA ARG A 66 9.99 -8.80 12.13
C ARG A 66 9.54 -10.08 11.41
N LEU A 67 10.34 -10.59 10.48
CA LEU A 67 10.04 -11.79 9.70
C LEU A 67 11.05 -12.90 10.01
N HIS A 68 10.54 -14.12 10.18
CA HIS A 68 11.36 -15.32 10.33
C HIS A 68 12.22 -15.50 9.07
N ALA A 69 13.54 -15.49 9.25
CA ALA A 69 14.56 -15.30 8.21
C ALA A 69 14.58 -16.36 7.08
N HIS A 70 13.85 -17.46 7.21
CA HIS A 70 13.95 -18.60 6.30
C HIS A 70 13.10 -18.47 5.02
N ILE A 71 12.24 -17.45 4.90
CA ILE A 71 11.27 -17.31 3.79
C ILE A 71 11.73 -16.33 2.69
N LEU A 72 12.83 -15.58 2.87
CA LEU A 72 13.15 -14.43 2.01
C LEU A 72 14.38 -14.54 1.09
N ALA A 73 14.83 -15.74 0.76
CA ALA A 73 15.90 -15.90 -0.24
C ALA A 73 15.62 -15.22 -1.61
N PRO A 74 14.38 -14.99 -2.08
CA PRO A 74 14.16 -14.44 -3.42
C PRO A 74 13.61 -13.01 -3.49
N LEU A 75 13.49 -12.25 -2.38
CA LEU A 75 12.92 -10.90 -2.47
C LEU A 75 13.94 -9.86 -2.94
N PRO A 76 13.61 -9.01 -3.94
CA PRO A 76 14.46 -7.91 -4.34
C PRO A 76 14.61 -6.90 -3.19
N ARG A 77 15.86 -6.55 -2.87
CA ARG A 77 16.18 -5.54 -1.86
C ARG A 77 15.77 -4.15 -2.38
N GLY A 78 14.93 -3.42 -1.65
CA GLY A 78 14.65 -2.01 -1.94
C GLY A 78 13.33 -1.48 -1.41
N SER A 79 12.26 -2.27 -1.47
CA SER A 79 10.95 -1.94 -0.90
C SER A 79 10.37 -3.17 -0.23
N PHE A 80 9.80 -2.99 0.96
CA PHE A 80 9.16 -4.07 1.67
C PHE A 80 7.84 -4.44 0.96
N PRO A 81 7.63 -5.70 0.55
CA PRO A 81 6.42 -6.07 -0.17
C PRO A 81 5.15 -5.74 0.62
N GLY A 82 4.20 -5.09 -0.04
CA GLY A 82 2.91 -4.75 0.56
C GLY A 82 2.91 -3.48 1.41
N VAL A 83 4.01 -2.72 1.46
CA VAL A 83 4.05 -1.39 2.09
C VAL A 83 4.28 -0.32 1.02
N ASP A 84 3.40 0.68 0.99
CA ASP A 84 3.52 1.86 0.14
C ASP A 84 4.22 2.99 0.90
N ASP A 85 5.36 3.47 0.38
CA ASP A 85 6.17 4.51 1.04
C ASP A 85 5.41 5.83 1.18
N ARG A 86 4.51 6.15 0.24
CA ARG A 86 3.68 7.36 0.31
C ARG A 86 2.69 7.28 1.46
N GLU A 87 2.01 6.15 1.62
CA GLU A 87 1.11 5.92 2.75
C GLU A 87 1.88 5.89 4.09
N LEU A 88 3.06 5.28 4.12
CA LEU A 88 3.94 5.25 5.28
C LEU A 88 4.36 6.66 5.71
N TYR A 89 4.89 7.46 4.80
CA TYR A 89 5.38 8.81 5.14
C TYR A 89 4.22 9.73 5.56
N ALA A 90 3.08 9.68 4.86
CA ALA A 90 1.89 10.43 5.25
C ALA A 90 1.32 9.97 6.61
N PHE A 91 1.45 8.69 6.95
CA PHE A 91 1.12 8.19 8.27
C PHE A 91 2.07 8.75 9.34
N LEU A 92 3.38 8.67 9.12
CA LEU A 92 4.38 9.17 10.07
C LEU A 92 4.25 10.67 10.30
N ASP A 93 3.99 11.44 9.24
CA ASP A 93 3.82 12.88 9.36
C ASP A 93 2.61 13.26 10.23
N ARG A 94 1.45 12.61 9.99
CA ARG A 94 0.24 12.79 10.82
C ARG A 94 0.44 12.44 12.30
N HIS A 95 1.39 11.57 12.63
CA HIS A 95 1.59 11.06 13.98
C HIS A 95 2.80 11.65 14.74
N ALA A 96 3.77 12.26 14.05
CA ALA A 96 4.99 12.77 14.66
C ALA A 96 4.77 13.85 15.74
N GLY A 97 3.72 14.66 15.63
CA GLY A 97 3.35 15.65 16.66
C GLY A 97 2.63 15.06 17.89
N ARG A 98 2.10 13.84 17.78
CA ARG A 98 1.46 13.11 18.89
C ARG A 98 2.53 12.41 19.74
N ASP A 99 3.52 11.80 19.09
CA ASP A 99 4.60 11.07 19.77
C ASP A 99 5.57 11.98 20.53
N ALA A 100 5.82 13.19 20.03
CA ALA A 100 6.61 14.20 20.74
C ALA A 100 6.00 14.59 22.10
N ARG A 101 4.68 14.46 22.26
CA ARG A 101 3.96 14.79 23.49
C ARG A 101 4.01 13.65 24.51
N THR A 102 4.14 12.40 24.06
CA THR A 102 4.15 11.20 24.90
C THR A 102 5.53 10.87 25.47
N ARG A 103 6.62 11.39 24.87
CA ARG A 103 8.01 11.14 25.30
C ARG A 103 8.54 12.11 26.37
N GLY A 104 7.75 13.12 26.76
CA GLY A 104 8.14 14.19 27.68
C GLY A 104 7.33 14.26 28.97
N GLY A 105 6.73 13.14 29.41
CA GLY A 105 6.01 13.01 30.68
C GLY A 105 6.76 12.16 31.69
#